data_AF-A0A0S2JY91-F1
#
_entry.id   AF-A0A0S2JY91-F1
#
_cell.length_a   1.000
_cell.length_b   1.000
_cell.length_c   1.000
_cell.angle_alpha   90.00
_cell.angle_beta   90.00
_cell.angle_gamma   90.00
#
_symmetry.space_group_name_H-M   'P 1'
#
loop_
_entity.id
_entity.type
_entity.pdbx_description
1 polymer ?
#
loop_
_entity_poly.entity_id
_entity_poly.type
_entity_poly.pdbx_seq_one_letter_code
_entity_poly.pdbx_strand_id
1 'polypeptide(L)'
;MKYFIVLIYLITFKVFSISIDDIEFDINSYQKLGKEDVLNKLSSSTDDQAKYLLGVIYGYGLYSTKIDLKKAVDTLSPLLEKEYRDIYFLLGSFLSQSDELEELKLGINYLEIASAGGDTVAMHNLFVLYKKGKYKNKEKLIKFLKRGLERGRPQAAILYGRLALDIILESKGQIDAREVLKKITTFDYSGYEGDYYYMLSGYYGFERSPLYNEEKRDFYLMEAYKNGSTSAKQLLIGMGKLE
;
A
#
# COMPACT_ATOMS: atom_id res chain seq x y z
N MET A 1 42.05 -64.27 -16.92
CA MET A 1 41.81 -62.81 -16.85
C MET A 1 40.31 -62.59 -16.72
N LYS A 2 39.82 -62.20 -15.54
CA LYS A 2 38.39 -61.95 -15.27
C LYS A 2 38.10 -60.47 -15.45
N TYR A 3 37.10 -60.14 -16.26
CA TYR A 3 36.62 -58.78 -16.51
C TYR A 3 35.92 -58.24 -15.26
N PHE A 4 36.30 -57.05 -14.80
CA PHE A 4 35.63 -56.31 -13.73
C PHE A 4 34.64 -55.34 -14.38
N ILE A 5 33.34 -55.65 -14.30
CA ILE A 5 32.27 -54.74 -14.71
C ILE A 5 32.01 -53.82 -13.52
N VAL A 6 32.40 -52.55 -13.65
CA VAL A 6 32.04 -51.51 -12.68
C VAL A 6 30.62 -51.05 -13.01
N LEU A 7 29.65 -51.52 -12.22
CA LEU A 7 28.27 -51.06 -12.27
C LEU A 7 28.19 -49.69 -11.57
N ILE A 8 28.14 -48.61 -12.33
CA ILE A 8 27.90 -47.26 -11.79
C ILE A 8 26.42 -47.19 -11.40
N TYR A 9 26.14 -47.26 -10.11
CA TYR A 9 24.83 -46.92 -9.57
C TYR A 9 24.61 -45.40 -9.71
N LEU A 10 23.80 -45.01 -10.69
CA LEU A 10 23.20 -43.67 -10.76
C LEU A 10 22.27 -43.50 -9.55
N ILE A 11 22.78 -42.90 -8.48
CA ILE A 11 21.96 -42.38 -7.39
C ILE A 11 21.21 -41.18 -7.97
N THR A 12 19.96 -41.38 -8.38
CA THR A 12 19.08 -40.28 -8.72
C THR A 12 18.72 -39.55 -7.43
N PHE A 13 19.46 -38.50 -7.09
CA PHE A 13 18.98 -37.50 -6.14
C PHE A 13 17.70 -36.92 -6.73
N LYS A 14 16.55 -37.29 -6.15
CA LYS A 14 15.28 -36.65 -6.42
C LYS A 14 15.40 -35.24 -5.84
N VAL A 15 15.92 -34.30 -6.64
CA VAL A 15 15.87 -32.88 -6.32
C VAL A 15 14.39 -32.57 -6.15
N PHE A 16 13.97 -32.26 -4.92
CA PHE A 16 12.64 -31.74 -4.68
C PHE A 16 12.56 -30.41 -5.44
N SER A 17 11.87 -30.41 -6.59
CA SER A 17 11.66 -29.20 -7.36
C SER A 17 10.69 -28.32 -6.58
N ILE A 18 11.08 -27.10 -6.28
CA ILE A 18 10.20 -26.12 -5.63
C ILE A 18 8.90 -25.94 -6.44
N SER A 19 7.76 -25.90 -5.76
CA SER A 19 6.45 -25.65 -6.36
C SER A 19 6.15 -24.15 -6.42
N ILE A 20 5.07 -23.77 -7.13
CA ILE A 20 4.61 -22.37 -7.16
C ILE A 20 4.07 -21.98 -5.78
N ASP A 21 3.36 -22.88 -5.11
CA ASP A 21 2.82 -22.66 -3.76
C ASP A 21 3.94 -22.48 -2.72
N ASP A 22 5.05 -23.20 -2.84
CA ASP A 22 6.23 -23.00 -1.99
C ASP A 22 6.80 -21.58 -2.14
N ILE A 23 6.80 -21.05 -3.37
CA ILE A 23 7.29 -19.70 -3.67
C ILE A 23 6.33 -18.65 -3.13
N GLU A 24 5.01 -18.83 -3.31
CA GLU A 24 4.01 -17.93 -2.75
C GLU A 24 4.11 -17.87 -1.22
N PHE A 25 4.26 -19.02 -0.57
CA PHE A 25 4.44 -19.08 0.87
C PHE A 25 5.73 -18.36 1.31
N ASP A 26 6.83 -18.55 0.59
CA ASP A 26 8.12 -17.93 0.93
C ASP A 26 8.14 -16.40 0.71
N ILE A 27 7.43 -15.91 -0.32
CA ILE A 27 7.19 -14.46 -0.55
C ILE A 27 6.49 -13.83 0.66
N ASN A 28 5.50 -14.52 1.21
CA ASN A 28 4.75 -14.07 2.38
C ASN A 28 5.49 -14.30 3.72
N SER A 29 6.69 -14.88 3.66
CA SER A 29 7.50 -15.27 4.82
C SER A 29 8.85 -14.54 4.82
N TYR A 30 9.95 -15.28 4.98
CA TYR A 30 11.30 -14.73 5.17
C TYR A 30 12.15 -14.71 3.90
N GLN A 31 11.58 -15.03 2.73
CA GLN A 31 12.29 -15.07 1.43
C GLN A 31 13.58 -15.91 1.50
N LYS A 32 13.49 -17.15 1.96
CA LYS A 32 14.63 -18.06 2.16
C LYS A 32 15.02 -18.81 0.89
N LEU A 33 14.14 -18.90 -0.10
CA LEU A 33 14.42 -19.59 -1.35
C LEU A 33 15.49 -18.85 -2.18
N GLY A 34 16.27 -19.62 -2.93
CA GLY A 34 17.29 -19.08 -3.82
C GLY A 34 16.65 -18.30 -4.98
N LYS A 35 17.11 -17.06 -5.20
CA LYS A 35 16.64 -16.19 -6.29
C LYS A 35 16.60 -16.89 -7.64
N GLU A 36 17.66 -17.60 -8.01
CA GLU A 36 17.76 -18.27 -9.31
C GLU A 36 16.73 -19.39 -9.45
N ASP A 37 16.56 -20.22 -8.41
CA ASP A 37 15.57 -21.30 -8.41
C ASP A 37 14.15 -20.73 -8.57
N VAL A 38 13.83 -19.68 -7.80
CA VAL A 38 12.54 -18.98 -7.86
C VAL A 38 12.29 -18.43 -9.26
N LEU A 39 13.22 -17.64 -9.80
CA LEU A 39 13.04 -16.99 -11.09
C LEU A 39 12.97 -18.00 -12.24
N ASN A 40 13.78 -19.06 -12.21
CA ASN A 40 13.74 -20.13 -13.21
C ASN A 40 12.42 -20.89 -13.15
N LYS A 41 11.95 -21.24 -11.94
CA LYS A 41 10.66 -21.92 -11.75
C LYS A 41 9.51 -21.08 -12.31
N LEU A 42 9.41 -19.81 -11.93
CA LEU A 42 8.31 -18.95 -12.35
C LEU A 42 8.36 -18.62 -13.86
N SER A 43 9.55 -18.30 -14.39
CA SER A 43 9.70 -17.92 -15.81
C SER A 43 9.50 -19.09 -16.78
N SER A 44 9.68 -20.32 -16.32
CA SER A 44 9.43 -21.53 -17.14
C SER A 44 7.97 -21.98 -17.16
N SER A 45 7.13 -21.40 -16.29
CA SER A 45 5.71 -21.76 -16.16
C SER A 45 4.82 -20.90 -17.06
N THR A 46 3.79 -21.50 -17.63
CA THR A 46 2.71 -20.78 -18.34
C THR A 46 1.55 -20.40 -17.41
N ASP A 47 1.60 -20.83 -16.15
CA ASP A 47 0.58 -20.61 -15.12
C ASP A 47 0.40 -19.11 -14.81
N ASP A 48 -0.85 -18.67 -14.68
CA ASP A 48 -1.18 -17.28 -14.38
C ASP A 48 -0.76 -16.89 -12.95
N GLN A 49 -0.76 -17.82 -11.99
CA GLN A 49 -0.21 -17.61 -10.65
C GLN A 49 1.30 -17.41 -10.71
N ALA A 50 2.01 -18.16 -11.57
CA ALA A 50 3.44 -17.96 -11.75
C ALA A 50 3.75 -16.58 -12.34
N LYS A 51 2.98 -16.13 -13.34
CA LYS A 51 3.10 -14.77 -13.88
C LYS A 51 2.79 -13.71 -12.83
N TYR A 52 1.74 -13.93 -12.04
CA TYR A 52 1.37 -13.03 -10.95
C TYR A 52 2.53 -12.85 -9.96
N LEU A 53 3.08 -13.96 -9.43
CA LEU A 53 4.19 -13.91 -8.48
C LEU A 53 5.45 -13.31 -9.11
N LEU A 54 5.74 -13.62 -10.38
CA LEU A 54 6.88 -13.07 -11.11
C LEU A 54 6.76 -11.54 -11.27
N GLY A 55 5.57 -11.05 -11.60
CA GLY A 55 5.28 -9.62 -11.68
C GLY A 55 5.44 -8.91 -10.34
N VAL A 56 4.95 -9.52 -9.26
CA VAL A 56 5.13 -9.04 -7.87
C VAL A 56 6.61 -8.97 -7.50
N ILE A 57 7.41 -9.99 -7.84
CA ILE A 57 8.87 -9.99 -7.61
C ILE A 57 9.54 -8.82 -8.33
N TYR A 58 9.22 -8.56 -9.60
CA TYR A 58 9.80 -7.43 -10.33
C TYR A 58 9.36 -6.08 -9.78
N GLY A 59 8.09 -5.95 -9.39
CA GLY A 59 7.53 -4.69 -8.90
C GLY A 59 8.06 -4.27 -7.53
N TYR A 60 8.25 -5.23 -6.62
CA TYR A 60 8.74 -4.98 -5.26
C TYR A 60 10.23 -5.29 -5.05
N GLY A 61 10.91 -5.85 -6.06
CA GLY A 61 12.33 -6.20 -5.96
C GLY A 61 12.62 -7.34 -4.98
N LEU A 62 11.70 -8.31 -4.87
CA LEU A 62 11.84 -9.44 -3.94
C LEU A 62 13.03 -10.33 -4.30
N TYR A 63 13.55 -11.09 -3.33
CA TYR A 63 14.74 -11.94 -3.50
C TYR A 63 15.97 -11.19 -4.01
N SER A 64 16.14 -9.92 -3.60
CA SER A 64 17.21 -9.04 -4.09
C SER A 64 17.21 -8.89 -5.61
N THR A 65 16.02 -8.89 -6.20
CA THR A 65 15.82 -8.53 -7.61
C THR A 65 15.79 -7.01 -7.73
N LYS A 66 16.38 -6.46 -8.78
CA LYS A 66 16.27 -5.02 -9.05
C LYS A 66 14.81 -4.71 -9.38
N ILE A 67 14.25 -3.66 -8.77
CA ILE A 67 12.91 -3.18 -9.12
C ILE A 67 12.87 -2.82 -10.60
N ASP A 68 11.91 -3.40 -11.31
CA ASP A 68 11.65 -3.16 -12.73
C ASP A 68 10.14 -3.05 -12.94
N LEU A 69 9.64 -1.82 -12.80
CA LEU A 69 8.21 -1.52 -12.88
C LEU A 69 7.64 -1.83 -14.26
N LYS A 70 8.42 -1.62 -15.33
CA LYS A 70 8.00 -1.95 -16.69
C LYS A 70 7.80 -3.45 -16.82
N LYS A 71 8.78 -4.24 -16.40
CA LYS A 71 8.67 -5.70 -16.43
C LYS A 71 7.54 -6.22 -15.55
N ALA A 72 7.32 -5.61 -14.39
CA ALA A 72 6.19 -5.93 -13.52
C ALA A 72 4.84 -5.69 -14.23
N VAL A 73 4.67 -4.51 -14.84
CA VAL A 73 3.46 -4.14 -15.58
C VAL A 73 3.25 -5.06 -16.79
N ASP A 74 4.28 -5.30 -17.60
CA ASP A 74 4.21 -6.18 -18.77
C ASP A 74 3.82 -7.62 -18.37
N THR A 75 4.31 -8.08 -17.21
CA THR A 75 4.02 -9.44 -16.70
C THR A 75 2.60 -9.54 -16.13
N LEU A 76 2.10 -8.49 -15.47
CA LEU A 76 0.80 -8.50 -14.79
C LEU A 76 -0.37 -8.07 -15.67
N SER A 77 -0.16 -7.22 -16.68
CA SER A 77 -1.23 -6.69 -17.54
C SER A 77 -2.09 -7.77 -18.21
N PRO A 78 -1.54 -8.91 -18.68
CA PRO A 78 -2.34 -9.99 -19.26
C PRO A 78 -3.34 -10.64 -18.28
N LEU A 79 -3.21 -10.39 -16.99
CA LEU A 79 -4.03 -10.99 -15.95
C LEU A 79 -5.24 -10.11 -15.53
N LEU A 80 -5.40 -8.90 -16.10
CA LEU A 80 -6.49 -7.96 -15.79
C LEU A 80 -7.92 -8.50 -15.99
N GLU A 81 -8.09 -9.47 -16.88
CA GLU A 81 -9.38 -10.12 -17.20
C GLU A 81 -9.59 -11.43 -16.42
N LYS A 82 -8.72 -11.73 -15.46
CA LYS A 82 -8.73 -12.95 -14.64
C LYS A 82 -9.22 -12.65 -13.22
N GLU A 83 -9.29 -13.69 -12.39
CA GLU A 83 -9.88 -13.63 -11.04
C GLU A 83 -9.02 -12.89 -9.99
N TYR A 84 -7.87 -12.33 -10.37
CA TYR A 84 -6.97 -11.59 -9.49
C TYR A 84 -7.47 -10.16 -9.25
N ARG A 85 -8.32 -10.00 -8.23
CA ARG A 85 -8.97 -8.72 -7.88
C ARG A 85 -7.99 -7.61 -7.49
N ASP A 86 -6.82 -7.98 -7.02
CA ASP A 86 -5.75 -7.10 -6.55
C ASP A 86 -4.87 -6.52 -7.67
N ILE A 87 -4.93 -7.07 -8.88
CA ILE A 87 -4.14 -6.59 -10.03
C ILE A 87 -4.33 -5.10 -10.28
N TYR A 88 -5.56 -4.61 -10.17
CA TYR A 88 -5.84 -3.20 -10.36
C TYR A 88 -5.07 -2.32 -9.37
N PHE A 89 -4.96 -2.73 -8.10
CA PHE A 89 -4.15 -1.96 -7.16
C PHE A 89 -2.66 -2.12 -7.48
N LEU A 90 -2.17 -3.30 -7.83
CA LEU A 90 -0.75 -3.55 -8.13
C LEU A 90 -0.29 -2.73 -9.34
N LEU A 91 -0.96 -2.90 -10.48
CA LEU A 91 -0.68 -2.14 -11.70
C LEU A 91 -0.83 -0.65 -11.47
N GLY A 92 -1.90 -0.23 -10.77
CA GLY A 92 -2.11 1.16 -10.40
C GLY A 92 -0.96 1.73 -9.55
N SER A 93 -0.43 0.95 -8.61
CA SER A 93 0.69 1.34 -7.74
C SER A 93 2.00 1.45 -8.51
N PHE A 94 2.26 0.56 -9.46
CA PHE A 94 3.48 0.60 -10.28
C PHE A 94 3.43 1.75 -11.29
N LEU A 95 2.34 1.85 -12.06
CA LEU A 95 2.19 2.88 -13.10
C LEU A 95 2.10 4.31 -12.53
N SER A 96 1.52 4.48 -11.33
CA SER A 96 1.42 5.81 -10.71
C SER A 96 2.74 6.41 -10.24
N GLN A 97 3.82 5.63 -10.26
CA GLN A 97 5.19 6.09 -9.99
C GLN A 97 5.87 6.66 -11.24
N SER A 98 5.31 6.44 -12.43
CA SER A 98 5.89 6.92 -13.67
C SER A 98 5.86 8.44 -13.77
N ASP A 99 6.89 8.99 -14.43
CA ASP A 99 6.94 10.38 -14.87
C ASP A 99 6.34 10.56 -16.27
N GLU A 100 6.08 9.46 -16.99
CA GLU A 100 5.33 9.49 -18.24
C GLU A 100 3.85 9.76 -17.96
N LEU A 101 3.30 10.80 -18.58
CA LEU A 101 1.95 11.27 -18.31
C LEU A 101 0.88 10.20 -18.60
N GLU A 102 1.04 9.44 -19.67
CA GLU A 102 0.06 8.42 -20.06
C GLU A 102 0.10 7.20 -19.14
N GLU A 103 1.28 6.75 -18.74
CA GLU A 103 1.43 5.70 -17.72
C GLU A 103 0.85 6.14 -16.37
N LEU A 104 1.14 7.38 -15.93
CA LEU A 104 0.56 7.94 -14.71
C LEU A 104 -0.97 7.97 -14.76
N LYS A 105 -1.56 8.41 -15.87
CA LYS A 105 -3.03 8.44 -16.06
C LYS A 105 -3.62 7.04 -16.00
N LEU A 106 -2.97 6.06 -16.65
CA LEU A 106 -3.39 4.67 -16.63
C LEU A 106 -3.31 4.10 -15.20
N GLY A 107 -2.23 4.38 -14.48
CA GLY A 107 -2.06 4.01 -13.08
C GLY A 107 -3.16 4.59 -12.19
N ILE A 108 -3.47 5.88 -12.35
CA ILE A 108 -4.59 6.52 -11.66
C ILE A 108 -5.91 5.79 -11.97
N ASN A 109 -6.19 5.47 -13.23
CA ASN A 109 -7.42 4.76 -13.60
C ASN A 109 -7.54 3.41 -12.88
N TYR A 110 -6.48 2.59 -12.88
CA TYR A 110 -6.49 1.32 -12.15
C TYR A 110 -6.65 1.49 -10.64
N LEU A 111 -6.01 2.50 -10.03
CA LEU A 111 -6.24 2.82 -8.62
C LEU A 111 -7.68 3.25 -8.34
N GLU A 112 -8.33 3.98 -9.24
CA GLU A 112 -9.74 4.35 -9.12
C GLU A 112 -10.67 3.13 -9.20
N ILE A 113 -10.39 2.18 -10.09
CA ILE A 113 -11.13 0.91 -10.20
C ILE A 113 -11.00 0.11 -8.90
N ALA A 114 -9.78 -0.09 -8.40
CA ALA A 114 -9.54 -0.81 -7.14
C ALA A 114 -10.21 -0.10 -5.94
N SER A 115 -10.11 1.23 -5.88
CA SER A 115 -10.76 2.04 -4.84
C SER A 115 -12.29 1.94 -4.89
N ALA A 116 -12.88 1.89 -6.09
CA ALA A 116 -14.32 1.66 -6.26
C ALA A 116 -14.74 0.25 -5.76
N GLY A 117 -13.85 -0.73 -5.91
CA GLY A 117 -13.96 -2.08 -5.34
C GLY A 117 -13.83 -2.14 -3.81
N GLY A 118 -13.34 -1.07 -3.17
CA GLY A 118 -13.15 -0.99 -1.71
C GLY A 118 -11.74 -1.31 -1.23
N ASP A 119 -10.76 -1.34 -2.13
CA ASP A 119 -9.36 -1.54 -1.79
C ASP A 119 -8.80 -0.29 -1.08
N THR A 120 -8.38 -0.45 0.19
CA THR A 120 -7.89 0.66 1.01
C THR A 120 -6.46 1.08 0.66
N VAL A 121 -5.66 0.19 0.07
CA VAL A 121 -4.30 0.51 -0.40
C VAL A 121 -4.38 1.39 -1.65
N ALA A 122 -5.29 1.08 -2.57
CA ALA A 122 -5.55 1.92 -3.74
C ALA A 122 -6.05 3.32 -3.33
N MET A 123 -6.95 3.39 -2.34
CA MET A 123 -7.42 4.66 -1.77
C MET A 123 -6.26 5.47 -1.17
N HIS A 124 -5.36 4.81 -0.45
CA HIS A 124 -4.16 5.44 0.09
C HIS A 124 -3.27 6.00 -1.02
N ASN A 125 -3.03 5.23 -2.08
CA ASN A 125 -2.20 5.67 -3.21
C ASN A 125 -2.82 6.87 -3.94
N LEU A 126 -4.14 6.88 -4.17
CA LEU A 126 -4.83 8.06 -4.70
C LEU A 126 -4.70 9.28 -3.76
N PHE A 127 -4.79 9.07 -2.44
CA PHE A 127 -4.57 10.14 -1.47
C PHE A 127 -3.13 10.68 -1.52
N VAL A 128 -2.11 9.83 -1.66
CA VAL A 128 -0.72 10.28 -1.84
C VAL A 128 -0.56 11.07 -3.14
N LEU A 129 -1.12 10.60 -4.25
CA LEU A 129 -1.10 11.33 -5.52
C LEU A 129 -1.83 12.68 -5.41
N TYR A 130 -2.91 12.74 -4.63
CA TYR A 130 -3.62 13.97 -4.32
C TYR A 130 -2.73 14.97 -3.57
N LYS A 131 -2.05 14.54 -2.50
CA LYS A 131 -1.12 15.39 -1.75
C LYS A 131 0.05 15.89 -2.59
N LYS A 132 0.48 15.10 -3.59
CA LYS A 132 1.50 15.48 -4.58
C LYS A 132 0.96 16.36 -5.73
N GLY A 133 -0.35 16.65 -5.76
CA GLY A 133 -0.99 17.40 -6.85
C GLY A 133 -1.11 16.65 -8.18
N LYS A 134 -0.73 15.36 -8.22
CA LYS A 134 -0.84 14.47 -9.40
C LYS A 134 -2.26 13.93 -9.60
N TYR A 135 -3.08 13.88 -8.54
CA TYR A 135 -4.51 13.54 -8.61
C TYR A 135 -5.38 14.72 -8.15
N LYS A 136 -6.26 15.21 -9.02
CA LYS A 136 -7.02 16.46 -8.77
C LYS A 136 -8.50 16.27 -8.45
N ASN A 137 -9.04 15.06 -8.65
CA ASN A 137 -10.48 14.81 -8.48
C ASN A 137 -10.84 14.55 -7.00
N LYS A 138 -10.90 15.64 -6.22
CA LYS A 138 -11.23 15.61 -4.78
C LYS A 138 -12.57 14.91 -4.51
N GLU A 139 -13.59 15.20 -5.32
CA GLU A 139 -14.93 14.64 -5.15
C GLU A 139 -14.95 13.12 -5.24
N LYS A 140 -14.22 12.56 -6.22
CA LYS A 140 -14.12 11.12 -6.41
C LYS A 140 -13.32 10.45 -5.29
N LEU A 141 -12.22 11.07 -4.83
CA LEU A 141 -11.48 10.59 -3.66
C LEU A 141 -12.34 10.60 -2.39
N ILE A 142 -13.10 11.68 -2.15
CA ILE A 142 -14.07 11.74 -1.04
C ILE A 142 -15.07 10.59 -1.13
N LYS A 143 -15.62 10.33 -2.31
CA LYS A 143 -16.59 9.24 -2.52
C LYS A 143 -16.00 7.87 -2.18
N PHE A 144 -14.78 7.60 -2.64
CA PHE A 144 -14.10 6.34 -2.32
C PHE A 144 -13.83 6.18 -0.83
N LEU A 145 -13.28 7.21 -0.19
CA LEU A 145 -12.95 7.20 1.23
C LEU A 145 -14.20 7.09 2.12
N LYS A 146 -15.27 7.82 1.80
CA LYS A 146 -16.56 7.69 2.50
C LYS A 146 -17.13 6.29 2.39
N ARG A 147 -17.09 5.68 1.20
CA ARG A 147 -17.54 4.31 0.99
C ARG A 147 -16.70 3.29 1.78
N GLY A 148 -15.40 3.52 1.94
CA GLY A 148 -14.53 2.70 2.79
C GLY A 148 -14.86 2.86 4.27
N LEU A 149 -15.06 4.10 4.72
CA LEU A 149 -15.52 4.45 6.08
C LEU A 149 -16.85 3.76 6.39
N GLU A 150 -17.85 3.88 5.52
CA GLU A 150 -19.18 3.27 5.69
C GLU A 150 -19.13 1.74 5.79
N ARG A 151 -18.05 1.11 5.32
CA ARG A 151 -17.78 -0.33 5.46
C ARG A 151 -16.98 -0.70 6.71
N GLY A 152 -16.79 0.22 7.64
CA GLY A 152 -16.06 -0.06 8.87
C GLY A 152 -14.54 -0.13 8.70
N ARG A 153 -13.95 0.43 7.62
CA ARG A 153 -12.49 0.40 7.41
C ARG A 153 -11.80 1.59 8.11
N PRO A 154 -11.03 1.39 9.20
CA PRO A 154 -10.41 2.48 9.95
C PRO A 154 -9.41 3.30 9.13
N GLN A 155 -8.67 2.65 8.22
CA GLN A 155 -7.71 3.31 7.34
C GLN A 155 -8.41 4.31 6.40
N ALA A 156 -9.56 3.94 5.85
CA ALA A 156 -10.37 4.83 5.02
C ALA A 156 -10.92 6.00 5.84
N ALA A 157 -11.28 5.78 7.10
CA ALA A 157 -11.71 6.85 8.01
C ALA A 157 -10.58 7.84 8.32
N ILE A 158 -9.35 7.35 8.56
CA ILE A 158 -8.16 8.20 8.74
C ILE A 158 -7.88 9.03 7.49
N LEU A 159 -7.87 8.40 6.32
CA LEU A 159 -7.65 9.10 5.04
C LEU A 159 -8.76 10.12 4.75
N TYR A 160 -10.02 9.78 5.05
CA TYR A 160 -11.14 10.71 4.93
C TYR A 160 -10.96 11.93 5.85
N GLY A 161 -10.59 11.72 7.11
CA GLY A 161 -10.33 12.81 8.05
C GLY A 161 -9.18 13.71 7.61
N ARG A 162 -8.08 13.13 7.10
CA ARG A 162 -6.96 13.91 6.54
C ARG A 162 -7.37 14.74 5.32
N LEU A 163 -8.10 14.15 4.38
CA LEU A 163 -8.59 14.87 3.19
C LEU A 163 -9.59 15.97 3.57
N ALA A 164 -10.49 15.69 4.51
CA ALA A 164 -11.45 16.66 4.99
C ALA A 164 -10.77 17.84 5.67
N LEU A 165 -9.74 17.60 6.49
CA LEU A 165 -8.94 18.65 7.09
C LEU A 165 -8.28 19.53 6.02
N ASP A 166 -7.66 18.96 4.98
CA ASP A 166 -7.08 19.74 3.88
C ASP A 166 -8.13 20.67 3.24
N ILE A 167 -9.32 20.15 2.95
CA ILE A 167 -10.42 20.93 2.36
C ILE A 167 -10.88 22.04 3.31
N ILE A 168 -11.03 21.75 4.61
CA ILE A 168 -11.40 22.74 5.63
C ILE A 168 -10.41 23.90 5.66
N LEU A 169 -9.11 23.62 5.51
CA LEU A 169 -8.05 24.62 5.54
C LEU A 169 -7.97 25.46 4.25
N GLU A 170 -8.37 24.88 3.11
CA GLU A 170 -8.40 25.54 1.80
C GLU A 170 -9.66 26.39 1.58
N SER A 171 -10.84 25.84 1.87
CA SER A 171 -12.14 26.42 1.52
C SER A 171 -13.06 26.43 2.75
N LYS A 172 -13.00 27.55 3.49
CA LYS A 172 -13.85 27.77 4.68
C LYS A 172 -15.32 27.43 4.37
N GLY A 173 -15.85 26.42 5.05
CA GLY A 173 -17.28 26.07 5.06
C GLY A 173 -17.75 24.97 4.11
N GLN A 174 -16.88 24.35 3.29
CA GLN A 174 -17.32 23.21 2.44
C GLN A 174 -17.57 21.91 3.23
N ILE A 175 -16.86 21.72 4.34
CA ILE A 175 -16.97 20.55 5.20
C ILE A 175 -16.97 21.04 6.66
N ASP A 176 -17.90 20.51 7.46
CA ASP A 176 -17.93 20.79 8.90
C ASP A 176 -16.94 19.85 9.63
N ALA A 177 -15.96 20.44 10.30
CA ALA A 177 -14.94 19.71 11.05
C ALA A 177 -15.52 18.83 12.16
N ARG A 178 -16.55 19.32 12.88
CA ARG A 178 -17.18 18.60 14.00
C ARG A 178 -17.96 17.40 13.49
N GLU A 179 -18.67 17.55 12.39
CA GLU A 179 -19.39 16.43 11.76
C GLU A 179 -18.44 15.35 11.22
N VAL A 180 -17.27 15.75 10.70
CA VAL A 180 -16.25 14.79 10.29
C VAL A 180 -15.69 14.05 11.50
N LEU A 181 -15.27 14.76 12.55
CA LEU A 181 -14.75 14.14 13.76
C LEU A 181 -15.78 13.19 14.39
N LYS A 182 -17.03 13.63 14.54
CA LYS A 182 -18.13 12.80 15.06
C LYS A 182 -18.28 11.47 14.31
N LYS A 183 -18.04 11.45 13.00
CA LYS A 183 -18.11 10.22 12.19
C LYS A 183 -16.88 9.35 12.33
N ILE A 184 -15.67 9.92 12.29
CA ILE A 184 -14.45 9.11 12.28
C ILE A 184 -14.08 8.64 13.69
N THR A 185 -14.43 9.34 14.77
CA THR A 185 -14.06 8.92 16.14
C THR A 185 -14.87 7.73 16.67
N THR A 186 -15.83 7.19 15.91
CA THR A 186 -16.64 6.03 16.32
C THR A 186 -16.03 4.69 15.97
N PHE A 187 -14.89 4.67 15.28
CA PHE A 187 -14.23 3.47 14.80
C PHE A 187 -13.29 2.89 15.87
N ASP A 188 -13.12 1.58 15.85
CA ASP A 188 -12.00 0.92 16.51
C ASP A 188 -10.73 1.12 15.67
N TYR A 189 -9.73 1.76 16.27
CA TYR A 189 -8.44 2.07 15.65
C TYR A 189 -7.33 1.15 16.14
N SER A 190 -7.66 -0.02 16.70
CA SER A 190 -6.67 -1.02 17.10
C SER A 190 -5.67 -1.31 15.99
N GLY A 191 -4.39 -1.02 16.24
CA GLY A 191 -3.28 -1.14 15.27
C GLY A 191 -3.07 0.07 14.34
N TYR A 192 -3.87 1.14 14.47
CA TYR A 192 -3.81 2.38 13.69
C TYR A 192 -3.83 3.64 14.58
N GLU A 193 -3.65 3.49 15.88
CA GLU A 193 -3.80 4.54 16.89
C GLU A 193 -2.83 5.70 16.63
N GLY A 194 -1.57 5.39 16.27
CA GLY A 194 -0.56 6.39 15.95
C GLY A 194 -1.00 7.32 14.81
N ASP A 195 -1.56 6.75 13.73
CA ASP A 195 -2.04 7.50 12.57
C ASP A 195 -3.34 8.27 12.86
N TYR A 196 -4.21 7.68 13.67
CA TYR A 196 -5.47 8.28 14.13
C TYR A 196 -5.21 9.50 15.02
N TYR A 197 -4.40 9.37 16.06
CA TYR A 197 -4.05 10.49 16.94
C TYR A 197 -3.26 11.56 16.18
N TYR A 198 -2.38 11.18 15.26
CA TYR A 198 -1.68 12.15 14.42
C TYR A 198 -2.66 12.97 13.57
N MET A 199 -3.66 12.32 12.97
CA MET A 199 -4.74 13.02 12.25
C MET A 199 -5.53 13.98 13.18
N LEU A 200 -5.89 13.55 14.39
CA LEU A 200 -6.60 14.42 15.34
C LEU A 200 -5.76 15.64 15.71
N SER A 201 -4.45 15.47 15.92
CA SER A 201 -3.58 16.60 16.22
C SER A 201 -3.62 17.68 15.14
N GLY A 202 -3.78 17.30 13.86
CA GLY A 202 -3.98 18.24 12.76
C GLY A 202 -5.24 19.10 12.92
N TYR A 203 -6.38 18.49 13.29
CA TYR A 203 -7.62 19.23 13.51
C TYR A 203 -7.50 20.29 14.61
N TYR A 204 -6.70 20.05 15.65
CA TYR A 204 -6.48 20.99 16.75
C TYR A 204 -5.25 21.88 16.54
N GLY A 205 -4.37 21.55 15.61
CA GLY A 205 -3.05 22.18 15.49
C GLY A 205 -2.93 23.33 14.51
N PHE A 206 -3.78 23.39 13.48
CA PHE A 206 -3.77 24.50 12.52
C PHE A 206 -4.60 25.67 13.03
N GLU A 207 -4.04 26.87 13.13
CA GLU A 207 -4.76 28.10 13.55
C GLU A 207 -6.00 28.40 12.70
N ARG A 208 -5.96 28.01 11.42
CA ARG A 208 -7.09 28.16 10.49
C ARG A 208 -8.20 27.13 10.70
N SER A 209 -7.93 26.07 11.46
CA SER A 209 -8.95 25.08 11.82
C SER A 209 -9.97 25.72 12.77
N PRO A 210 -11.28 25.51 12.56
CA PRO A 210 -12.30 25.96 13.51
C PRO A 210 -12.23 25.25 14.87
N LEU A 211 -11.38 24.23 14.99
CA LEU A 211 -11.15 23.48 16.22
C LEU A 211 -9.80 23.76 16.86
N TYR A 212 -9.04 24.76 16.39
CA TYR A 212 -7.71 25.07 16.90
C TYR A 212 -7.68 25.12 18.44
N ASN A 213 -6.77 24.34 19.03
CA ASN A 213 -6.54 24.24 20.45
C ASN A 213 -5.16 23.60 20.69
N GLU A 214 -4.23 24.38 21.21
CA GLU A 214 -2.83 23.96 21.38
C GLU A 214 -2.65 22.81 22.36
N GLU A 215 -3.38 22.83 23.49
CA GLU A 215 -3.30 21.77 24.50
C GLU A 215 -3.76 20.43 23.91
N LYS A 216 -4.86 20.42 23.14
CA LYS A 216 -5.35 19.23 22.45
C LYS A 216 -4.41 18.79 21.34
N ARG A 217 -3.83 19.71 20.57
CA ARG A 217 -2.80 19.40 19.58
C ARG A 217 -1.66 18.64 20.25
N ASP A 218 -1.10 19.20 21.32
CA ASP A 218 0.06 18.64 22.03
C ASP A 218 -0.27 17.28 22.66
N PHE A 219 -1.46 17.16 23.26
CA PHE A 219 -1.96 15.89 23.77
C PHE A 219 -2.01 14.81 22.68
N TYR A 220 -2.68 15.09 21.55
CA TYR A 220 -2.80 14.10 20.49
C TYR A 220 -1.48 13.80 19.77
N LEU A 221 -0.55 14.76 19.67
CA LEU A 221 0.80 14.47 19.18
C LEU A 221 1.54 13.51 20.10
N MET A 222 1.46 13.72 21.42
CA MET A 222 2.10 12.83 22.38
C MET A 222 1.50 11.43 22.34
N GLU A 223 0.17 11.31 22.25
CA GLU A 223 -0.50 10.01 22.10
C GLU A 223 -0.13 9.32 20.78
N ALA A 224 -0.05 10.08 19.67
CA ALA A 224 0.42 9.54 18.40
C ALA A 224 1.85 8.99 18.49
N TYR A 225 2.75 9.72 19.16
CA TYR A 225 4.14 9.29 19.38
C TYR A 225 4.22 8.01 20.22
N LYS A 226 3.50 7.94 21.35
CA LYS A 226 3.45 6.73 22.20
C LYS A 226 2.95 5.51 21.43
N ASN A 227 2.09 5.72 20.44
CA ASN A 227 1.58 4.68 19.55
C ASN A 227 2.41 4.52 18.26
N GLY A 228 3.70 4.87 18.31
CA GLY A 228 4.67 4.55 17.25
C GLY A 228 4.65 5.47 16.02
N SER A 229 3.90 6.59 16.04
CA SER A 229 3.90 7.53 14.91
C SER A 229 5.24 8.25 14.78
N THR A 230 5.98 7.92 13.72
CA THR A 230 7.24 8.59 13.38
C THR A 230 7.03 10.05 12.97
N SER A 231 5.91 10.36 12.32
CA SER A 231 5.54 11.73 11.95
C SER A 231 5.30 12.59 13.20
N ALA A 232 4.62 12.03 14.21
CA ALA A 232 4.42 12.72 15.49
C ALA A 232 5.74 12.94 16.23
N LYS A 233 6.63 11.94 16.26
CA LYS A 233 7.98 12.07 16.84
C LYS A 233 8.74 13.24 16.22
N GLN A 234 8.82 13.27 14.88
CA GLN A 234 9.55 14.32 14.15
C GLN A 234 8.98 15.71 14.45
N LEU A 235 7.66 15.85 14.46
CA LEU A 235 7.02 17.13 14.74
C LEU A 235 7.25 17.58 16.19
N LEU A 236 7.16 16.68 17.17
CA LEU A 236 7.42 16.99 18.57
C LEU A 236 8.88 17.42 18.82
N ILE A 237 9.86 16.77 18.17
CA ILE A 237 11.27 17.20 18.19
C ILE A 237 11.39 18.61 17.60
N GLY A 238 10.78 18.85 16.43
CA GLY A 238 10.78 20.18 15.80
C GLY A 238 10.12 21.27 16.66
N MET A 239 9.20 20.90 17.55
CA MET A 239 8.57 21.78 18.52
C MET A 239 9.34 21.91 19.85
N GLY A 240 10.48 21.21 20.01
CA GLY A 240 11.25 21.20 21.26
C GLY A 240 10.54 20.47 22.43
N LYS A 241 9.61 19.57 22.13
CA LYS A 241 8.83 18.81 23.13
C LYS A 241 9.38 17.41 23.40
N LEU A 242 10.32 16.95 22.57
CA LEU A 242 11.08 15.72 22.73
C LEU A 242 12.55 15.99 22.38
N GLU A 243 13.43 15.17 22.94
CA GLU A 243 14.85 15.09 22.57
C GLU A 243 15.06 14.23 21.30
#